data_AF-A0AB37DJY3-F1
#
_entry.id   AF-A0AB37DJY3-F1
#
_cell.length_a   1.000
_cell.length_b   1.000
_cell.length_c   1.000
_cell.angle_alpha   90.00
_cell.angle_beta   90.00
_cell.angle_gamma   90.00
#
_symmetry.space_group_name_H-M   'P 1'
#
loop_
_entity.id
_entity.type
_entity.pdbx_description
1 polymer ?
#
loop_
_entity_poly.entity_id
_entity_poly.type
_entity_poly.pdbx_seq_one_letter_code
_entity_poly.pdbx_strand_id
1 'polypeptide(L)'
;MEKELTNREFHLVLAKATSEIISKKFNISNEQAFNLFKLSDLFAKLMSSTDEFDQVMPEDLYELWKNERLVGYPVSDAEIKDGLLQGMSLK
;
A
#
# COMPACT_ATOMS: atom_id res chain seq x y z
N MET A 1 15.34 27.45 -1.55
CA MET A 1 14.76 26.86 -2.77
C MET A 1 14.62 25.38 -2.48
N GLU A 2 13.44 24.96 -2.04
CA GLU A 2 13.15 23.54 -1.80
C GLU A 2 13.10 22.85 -3.17
N LYS A 3 13.82 21.73 -3.33
CA LYS A 3 13.74 20.94 -4.55
C LYS A 3 12.38 20.23 -4.53
N GLU A 4 11.53 20.52 -5.51
CA GLU A 4 10.37 19.67 -5.77
C GLU A 4 10.86 18.27 -6.15
N LEU A 5 10.38 17.26 -5.45
CA LEU A 5 10.63 15.86 -5.78
C LEU A 5 9.87 15.53 -7.05
N THR A 6 10.48 14.73 -7.93
CA THR A 6 9.71 14.09 -9.00
C THR A 6 8.68 13.13 -8.40
N ASN A 7 7.55 12.90 -9.08
CA ASN A 7 6.48 12.01 -8.57
C ASN A 7 7.03 10.62 -8.22
N ARG A 8 8.01 10.12 -9.00
CA ARG A 8 8.70 8.86 -8.73
C ARG A 8 9.52 8.88 -7.43
N GLU A 9 10.20 9.99 -7.12
CA GLU A 9 10.96 10.13 -5.87
C GLU A 9 10.02 10.25 -4.67
N PHE A 10 8.92 11.00 -4.80
CA PHE A 10 7.86 11.08 -3.78
C PHE A 10 7.27 9.69 -3.50
N HIS A 11 6.88 8.94 -4.54
CA HIS A 11 6.35 7.58 -4.41
C HIS A 11 7.36 6.62 -3.77
N LEU A 12 8.66 6.77 -4.05
CA LEU A 12 9.70 5.98 -3.38
C LEU A 12 9.83 6.32 -1.90
N VAL A 13 9.68 7.60 -1.53
CA VAL A 13 9.65 8.03 -0.11
C VAL A 13 8.43 7.42 0.59
N LEU A 14 7.25 7.50 -0.03
CA LEU A 14 6.03 6.84 0.47
C LEU A 14 6.24 5.34 0.68
N ALA A 15 6.84 4.66 -0.30
CA ALA A 15 7.03 3.23 -0.24
C ALA A 15 8.01 2.82 0.87
N LYS A 16 9.06 3.61 1.10
CA LYS A 16 10.00 3.41 2.20
C LYS A 16 9.31 3.62 3.55
N ALA A 17 8.55 4.70 3.72
CA ALA A 17 7.80 4.96 4.94
C ALA A 17 6.77 3.85 5.24
N THR A 18 6.05 3.37 4.23
CA THR A 18 5.13 2.23 4.34
C THR A 18 5.87 0.97 4.80
N SER A 19 7.08 0.74 4.27
CA SER A 19 7.90 -0.42 4.64
C SER A 19 8.40 -0.37 6.07
N GLU A 20 8.60 0.82 6.66
CA GLU A 20 8.91 0.95 8.08
C GLU A 20 7.73 0.50 8.96
N ILE A 21 6.50 0.73 8.52
CA ILE A 21 5.30 0.24 9.21
C ILE A 21 5.24 -1.29 9.14
N ILE A 22 5.43 -1.86 7.95
CA ILE A 22 5.48 -3.33 7.75
C ILE A 22 6.58 -3.94 8.64
N SER A 23 7.78 -3.38 8.62
CA SER A 23 8.92 -3.79 9.43
C SER A 23 8.55 -3.90 10.92
N LYS A 24 7.95 -2.86 11.49
CA LYS A 24 7.51 -2.82 12.89
C LYS A 24 6.41 -3.85 13.18
N LYS A 25 5.42 -4.00 12.29
CA LYS A 25 4.27 -4.91 12.50
C LYS A 25 4.66 -6.38 12.43
N PHE A 26 5.62 -6.73 11.57
CA PHE A 26 6.06 -8.10 11.34
C PHE A 26 7.37 -8.46 12.06
N ASN A 27 8.00 -7.50 12.76
CA ASN A 27 9.28 -7.66 13.44
C ASN A 27 10.39 -8.21 12.53
N ILE A 28 10.53 -7.59 11.35
CA ILE A 28 11.54 -7.90 10.33
C ILE A 28 12.40 -6.67 10.06
N SER A 29 13.50 -6.80 9.30
CA SER A 29 14.30 -5.62 8.95
C SER A 29 13.57 -4.71 7.94
N ASN A 30 13.91 -3.42 7.93
CA ASN A 30 13.37 -2.47 6.94
C ASN A 30 13.66 -2.93 5.49
N GLU A 31 14.82 -3.54 5.25
CA GLU A 31 15.18 -4.09 3.95
C GLU A 31 14.27 -5.27 3.56
N GLN A 32 14.03 -6.20 4.48
CA GLN A 32 13.11 -7.31 4.26
C GLN A 32 11.69 -6.80 4.00
N ALA A 33 11.23 -5.82 4.78
CA ALA A 33 9.92 -5.21 4.61
C ALA A 33 9.77 -4.51 3.25
N PHE A 34 10.78 -3.74 2.83
CA PHE A 34 10.78 -3.09 1.53
C PHE A 34 10.84 -4.10 0.37
N ASN A 35 11.62 -5.18 0.53
CA ASN A 35 11.64 -6.27 -0.43
C ASN A 35 10.29 -6.98 -0.54
N LEU A 36 9.61 -7.22 0.59
CA LEU A 36 8.25 -7.77 0.60
C LEU A 36 7.25 -6.83 -0.06
N PHE A 37 7.34 -5.52 0.20
CA PHE A 37 6.41 -4.56 -0.39
C PHE A 37 6.61 -4.48 -1.92
N LYS A 38 7.85 -4.49 -2.40
CA LYS A 38 8.17 -4.49 -3.84
C LYS A 38 7.56 -5.64 -4.64
N LEU A 39 7.17 -6.73 -4.00
CA LEU A 39 6.52 -7.88 -4.65
C LEU A 39 5.01 -7.70 -4.84
N SER A 40 4.43 -6.62 -4.31
CA SER A 40 2.99 -6.35 -4.41
C SER A 40 2.61 -5.62 -5.70
N ASP A 41 1.39 -5.86 -6.16
CA ASP A 41 0.78 -5.11 -7.25
C ASP A 41 0.55 -3.65 -6.85
N LEU A 42 0.26 -3.37 -5.56
CA LEU A 42 0.18 -2.01 -5.05
C LEU A 42 1.48 -1.23 -5.25
N PHE A 43 2.63 -1.84 -4.99
CA PHE A 43 3.91 -1.18 -5.22
C PHE A 43 4.12 -0.86 -6.70
N ALA A 44 3.77 -1.79 -7.60
CA ALA A 44 3.86 -1.56 -9.04
C ALA A 44 2.98 -0.37 -9.46
N LYS A 45 1.73 -0.31 -8.98
CA LYS A 45 0.79 0.80 -9.21
C LYS A 45 1.34 2.12 -8.70
N LEU A 46 1.79 2.16 -7.45
CA LEU A 46 2.41 3.32 -6.82
C LEU A 46 3.57 3.86 -7.67
N MET A 47 4.48 3.00 -8.12
CA MET A 47 5.64 3.42 -8.91
C MET A 47 5.32 3.84 -10.35
N SER A 48 4.16 3.44 -10.90
CA SER A 48 3.69 3.82 -12.23
C SER A 48 2.72 5.00 -12.24
N SER A 49 2.18 5.37 -11.09
CA SER A 49 1.17 6.41 -10.98
C SER A 49 1.76 7.81 -11.20
N THR A 50 0.91 8.72 -11.67
CA THR A 50 1.21 10.13 -11.83
C THR A 50 0.82 10.94 -10.60
N ASP A 51 -0.36 10.73 -10.05
CA ASP A 51 -0.99 11.62 -9.05
C ASP A 51 -1.97 10.91 -8.10
N GLU A 52 -2.36 9.66 -8.39
CA GLU A 52 -3.35 8.90 -7.60
C GLU A 52 -2.97 8.74 -6.12
N PHE A 53 -1.67 8.81 -5.81
CA PHE A 53 -1.13 8.61 -4.47
C PHE A 53 -0.66 9.90 -3.78
N ASP A 54 -0.87 11.07 -4.38
CA ASP A 54 -0.35 12.35 -3.87
C ASP A 54 -0.91 12.72 -2.49
N GLN A 55 -2.10 12.21 -2.15
CA GLN A 55 -2.77 12.44 -0.86
C GLN A 55 -2.80 11.23 0.05
N VAL A 56 -2.16 10.13 -0.33
CA VAL A 56 -2.19 8.87 0.41
C VAL A 56 -1.11 8.88 1.49
N MET A 57 -1.46 8.48 2.72
CA MET A 57 -0.49 8.35 3.80
C MET A 57 0.14 6.94 3.82
N PRO A 58 1.35 6.77 4.39
CA PRO A 58 1.98 5.45 4.52
C PRO A 58 1.09 4.41 5.22
N GLU A 59 0.28 4.81 6.19
CA GLU A 59 -0.68 3.97 6.89
C GLU A 59 -1.77 3.44 5.96
N ASP A 60 -2.29 4.28 5.07
CA ASP A 60 -3.31 3.87 4.09
C ASP A 60 -2.74 2.84 3.11
N LEU A 61 -1.51 3.08 2.62
CA LEU A 61 -0.79 2.11 1.78
C LEU A 61 -0.54 0.79 2.50
N TYR A 62 -0.22 0.83 3.80
CA TYR A 62 -0.05 -0.38 4.60
C TYR A 62 -1.34 -1.18 4.67
N GLU A 63 -2.49 -0.54 4.89
CA GLU A 63 -3.79 -1.21 4.93
C GLU A 63 -4.15 -1.83 3.56
N LEU A 64 -3.93 -1.10 2.47
CA LEU A 64 -4.12 -1.63 1.11
C LEU A 64 -3.21 -2.84 0.83
N TRP A 65 -1.93 -2.77 1.21
CA TRP A 65 -0.98 -3.87 1.05
C TRP A 65 -1.36 -5.10 1.90
N LYS A 66 -1.77 -4.86 3.15
CA LYS A 66 -2.26 -5.91 4.05
C LYS A 66 -3.47 -6.62 3.43
N ASN A 67 -4.39 -5.85 2.86
CA ASN A 67 -5.60 -6.35 2.24
C ASN A 67 -5.33 -7.09 0.93
N GLU A 68 -4.41 -6.60 0.10
CA GLU A 68 -3.93 -7.31 -1.09
C GLU A 68 -3.48 -8.73 -0.75
N ARG A 69 -2.76 -8.90 0.37
CA ARG A 69 -2.32 -10.22 0.81
C ARG A 69 -3.44 -11.12 1.32
N LEU A 70 -4.56 -10.55 1.76
CA LEU A 70 -5.72 -11.30 2.25
C LEU A 70 -6.65 -11.73 1.11
N VAL A 71 -6.87 -10.84 0.12
CA VAL A 71 -7.90 -11.04 -0.91
C VAL A 71 -7.36 -11.07 -2.35
N GLY A 72 -6.07 -10.85 -2.56
CA GLY A 72 -5.41 -10.85 -3.87
C GLY A 72 -5.46 -9.52 -4.63
N TYR A 73 -6.05 -8.46 -4.06
CA TYR A 73 -6.17 -7.14 -4.68
C TYR A 73 -6.03 -6.01 -3.65
N PRO A 74 -5.38 -4.88 -3.98
CA PRO A 74 -5.20 -3.77 -3.05
C PRO A 74 -6.49 -2.96 -2.95
N VAL A 75 -7.31 -3.33 -1.97
CA VAL A 75 -8.61 -2.72 -1.70
C VAL A 75 -8.67 -2.20 -0.26
N SER A 76 -9.50 -1.19 -0.04
CA SER A 76 -9.74 -0.65 1.30
C SER A 76 -10.55 -1.63 2.16
N ASP A 77 -10.46 -1.46 3.48
CA ASP A 77 -11.29 -2.23 4.42
C ASP A 77 -12.81 -2.01 4.18
N ALA A 78 -13.20 -0.83 3.68
CA ALA A 78 -14.59 -0.54 3.34
C ALA A 78 -15.06 -1.40 2.15
N GLU A 79 -14.26 -1.49 1.09
CA GLU A 79 -14.56 -2.33 -0.08
C GLU A 79 -14.59 -3.82 0.28
N ILE A 80 -13.72 -4.28 1.17
CA ILE A 80 -13.77 -5.65 1.69
C ILE A 80 -15.09 -5.90 2.43
N LYS A 81 -15.51 -4.99 3.31
CA LYS A 81 -16.77 -5.11 4.06
C LYS A 81 -17.98 -5.10 3.12
N ASP A 82 -18.01 -4.18 2.16
CA ASP A 82 -19.11 -4.08 1.20
C ASP A 82 -19.17 -5.29 0.27
N GLY A 83 -18.02 -5.80 -0.20
CA GLY A 83 -17.93 -7.02 -1.03
C GLY A 83 -18.27 -8.30 -0.27
N LEU A 84 -17.82 -8.45 0.99
CA LEU A 84 -18.18 -9.58 1.86
C LEU A 84 -19.68 -9.56 2.23
N LEU A 85 -20.26 -8.38 2.44
CA LEU A 85 -21.69 -8.25 2.75
C LEU A 85 -22.59 -8.46 1.52
N GLN A 86 -22.15 -8.09 0.32
CA GLN A 86 -22.90 -8.37 -0.91
C GLN A 86 -22.82 -9.86 -1.32
N GLY A 87 -21.74 -10.57 -0.98
CA GLY A 87 -21.60 -12.02 -1.17
C GLY A 87 -22.32 -12.89 -0.14
N MET A 88 -22.67 -12.32 1.03
CA MET A 88 -23.45 -12.98 2.09
C MET A 88 -24.93 -12.58 2.08
N SER A 89 -25.46 -12.12 0.94
CA SER A 89 -26.91 -12.14 0.73
C SER A 89 -27.33 -13.61 0.56
N LEU A 90 -27.59 -14.26 1.71
CA LEU A 90 -28.24 -15.55 1.81
C LEU A 90 -29.53 -15.51 0.96
N LYS A 91 -29.46 -16.13 -0.22
CA LYS A 91 -30.60 -16.82 -0.79
C LYS A 91 -30.55 -18.27 -0.33
#